data_AF-A0A5R8ZKJ8-F1
#
_entry.id   AF-A0A5R8ZKJ8-F1
#
_cell.length_a   1.000
_cell.length_b   1.000
_cell.length_c   1.000
_cell.angle_alpha   90.00
_cell.angle_beta   90.00
_cell.angle_gamma   90.00
#
_symmetry.space_group_name_H-M   'P 1'
#
loop_
_entity.id
_entity.type
_entity.pdbx_description
1 polymer ?
#
loop_
_entity_poly.entity_id
_entity_poly.type
_entity_poly.pdbx_seq_one_letter_code
_entity_poly.pdbx_strand_id
1 'polypeptide(L)' 'MGDPELKKELEELDAQIERMRRDSAQMREEIGQSWDAPTDMAERATLLTNVEQQEALIDDLQVRREQILRRMGSA' A
#
# COMPACT_ATOMS: atom_id res chain seq x y z
N MET A 1 1.76 -30.44 0.22
CA MET A 1 2.40 -29.80 1.41
C MET A 1 2.67 -28.37 0.99
N GLY A 2 2.09 -27.38 1.66
CA GLY A 2 2.25 -25.97 1.26
C GLY A 2 3.73 -25.57 1.24
N ASP A 3 4.13 -24.85 0.20
CA ASP A 3 5.50 -24.37 0.04
C ASP A 3 5.84 -23.36 1.16
N PRO A 4 6.80 -23.68 2.06
CA PRO A 4 7.14 -22.81 3.18
C PRO A 4 7.75 -21.48 2.72
N GLU A 5 8.35 -21.43 1.53
CA GLU A 5 8.89 -20.18 0.96
C GLU A 5 7.74 -19.27 0.53
N LEU A 6 6.71 -19.82 -0.15
CA LEU A 6 5.51 -19.06 -0.54
C LEU A 6 4.75 -18.53 0.68
N LYS A 7 4.69 -19.31 1.76
CA LYS A 7 4.04 -18.87 3.00
C LYS A 7 4.79 -17.68 3.61
N LYS A 8 6.11 -17.74 3.67
CA LYS A 8 6.94 -16.64 4.19
C LYS A 8 6.81 -15.39 3.32
N GLU A 9 6.86 -15.54 2.00
CA GLU A 9 6.66 -14.42 1.06
C GLU A 9 5.28 -13.77 1.25
N LEU A 10 4.24 -14.58 1.45
CA LEU A 10 2.89 -14.09 1.72
C LEU A 10 2.81 -13.29 3.03
N GLU A 11 3.42 -13.78 4.11
CA GLU A 11 3.47 -13.09 5.40
C GLU A 11 4.22 -11.76 5.31
N GLU A 12 5.32 -11.70 4.56
CA GLU A 12 6.09 -10.48 4.31
C GLU A 12 5.28 -9.45 3.50
N LEU A 13 4.58 -9.89 2.44
CA LEU A 13 3.71 -9.04 1.64
C LEU A 13 2.53 -8.50 2.44
N ASP A 14 1.89 -9.34 3.25
CA ASP A 14 0.79 -8.93 4.13
C ASP A 14 1.25 -7.86 5.12
N ALA A 15 2.42 -8.05 5.74
CA ALA A 15 2.99 -7.05 6.64
C ALA A 15 3.33 -5.73 5.92
N GLN A 16 3.85 -5.80 4.69
CA GLN A 16 4.18 -4.63 3.88
C GLN A 16 2.92 -3.85 3.47
N ILE A 17 1.90 -4.54 2.96
CA ILE A 17 0.61 -3.94 2.56
C ILE A 17 -0.03 -3.24 3.77
N GLU A 18 -0.08 -3.89 4.92
CA GLU A 18 -0.69 -3.31 6.12
C GLU A 18 0.08 -2.09 6.64
N ARG A 19 1.42 -2.09 6.51
CA ARG A 19 2.22 -0.91 6.83
C ARG A 19 1.91 0.25 5.87
N MET A 20 1.95 -0.01 4.56
CA MET A 20 1.71 1.01 3.54
C MET A 20 0.30 1.60 3.64
N ARG A 21 -0.71 0.77 3.91
CA ARG A 21 -2.09 1.25 4.14
C ARG A 21 -2.20 2.20 5.32
N ARG A 22 -1.51 1.90 6.44
CA ARG A 22 -1.47 2.81 7.59
C ARG A 22 -0.80 4.13 7.24
N ASP A 23 0.34 4.07 6.55
CA ASP A 23 1.11 5.25 6.17
C ASP A 23 0.31 6.13 5.18
N SER A 24 -0.34 5.55 4.17
CA SER A 24 -1.20 6.29 3.23
C SER A 24 -2.42 6.89 3.91
N ALA A 25 -3.05 6.18 4.85
CA ALA A 25 -4.17 6.70 5.64
C ALA A 25 -3.75 7.90 6.51
N GLN A 26 -2.58 7.80 7.17
CA GLN A 26 -2.02 8.90 7.95
C GLN A 26 -1.74 10.12 7.06
N MET A 27 -1.13 9.94 5.89
CA MET A 27 -0.88 11.07 4.98
C MET A 27 -2.17 11.71 4.47
N ARG A 28 -3.21 10.92 4.16
CA ARG A 28 -4.53 11.46 3.79
C ARG A 28 -5.13 12.31 4.92
N GLU A 29 -5.00 11.85 6.16
CA GLU A 29 -5.45 12.60 7.33
C GLU A 29 -4.67 13.91 7.49
N GLU A 30 -3.34 13.87 7.40
CA GLU A 30 -2.47 15.06 7.47
C GLU A 30 -2.80 16.08 6.37
N ILE A 31 -3.02 15.63 5.12
CA ILE A 31 -3.46 16.48 4.01
C ILE A 31 -4.83 17.10 4.30
N GLY A 32 -5.77 16.32 4.84
CA GLY A 32 -7.11 16.80 5.20
C GLY A 32 -7.08 17.86 6.31
N GLN A 33 -6.29 17.64 7.37
CA GLN A 33 -6.14 18.58 8.49
C GLN A 33 -5.45 19.88 8.06
N SER A 34 -4.57 19.83 7.05
CA SER A 34 -3.85 20.98 6.52
C SER A 34 -4.47 21.59 5.26
N TRP A 35 -5.68 21.15 4.87
CA TRP A 35 -6.32 21.58 3.62
C TRP A 35 -6.61 23.09 3.56
N ASP A 36 -6.97 23.68 4.70
CA ASP A 36 -7.25 25.12 4.84
C ASP A 36 -6.00 25.93 5.25
N ALA A 37 -4.86 25.29 5.47
CA ALA A 37 -3.61 25.98 5.78
C ALA A 37 -3.12 26.78 4.55
N PRO A 38 -2.41 27.90 4.73
CA PRO A 38 -1.88 28.72 3.64
C PRO A 38 -0.67 28.04 2.95
N THR A 39 -0.91 26.89 2.35
CA THR A 39 0.04 26.05 1.61
C THR A 39 -0.16 26.27 0.10
N ASP A 40 0.92 26.25 -0.68
CA ASP A 40 0.83 26.39 -2.15
C ASP A 40 0.08 25.19 -2.77
N MET A 41 -0.75 25.46 -3.77
CA MET A 41 -1.46 24.45 -4.56
C MET A 41 -0.50 23.42 -5.19
N ALA A 42 0.72 23.82 -5.57
CA ALA A 42 1.73 22.91 -6.12
C ALA A 42 2.22 21.88 -5.10
N GLU A 43 2.40 22.31 -3.85
CA GLU A 43 2.80 21.44 -2.74
C GLU A 43 1.68 20.45 -2.41
N ARG A 44 0.42 20.91 -2.39
CA ARG A 44 -0.75 20.04 -2.21
C ARG A 44 -0.90 18.99 -3.30
N ALA A 45 -0.73 19.39 -4.56
CA ALA A 45 -0.77 18.46 -5.69
C ALA A 45 0.32 17.40 -5.59
N THR A 46 1.51 17.77 -5.10
CA THR A 46 2.61 16.83 -4.86
C THR A 46 2.25 15.82 -3.77
N LEU A 47 1.68 16.27 -2.65
CA LEU A 47 1.24 15.39 -1.56
C LEU A 47 0.16 14.40 -2.02
N LEU A 48 -0.83 14.87 -2.77
CA LEU A 48 -1.87 14.00 -3.35
C LEU A 48 -1.28 12.98 -4.32
N THR A 49 -0.39 13.41 -5.21
CA THR A 49 0.30 12.52 -6.16
C THR A 49 1.09 11.43 -5.41
N ASN A 50 1.75 11.77 -4.31
CA ASN A 50 2.49 10.80 -3.50
C ASN A 50 1.56 9.75 -2.86
N VAL A 51 0.38 10.17 -2.37
CA VAL A 51 -0.64 9.25 -1.85
C VAL A 51 -1.13 8.31 -2.96
N GLU A 52 -1.47 8.86 -4.13
CA GLU A 52 -1.93 8.07 -5.28
C GLU A 52 -0.88 7.05 -5.74
N GLN A 53 0.40 7.42 -5.74
CA GLN A 53 1.51 6.51 -6.05
C GLN A 53 1.66 5.39 -5.03
N GLN A 54 1.49 5.68 -3.73
CA GLN A 54 1.53 4.64 -2.70
C GLN A 54 0.36 3.66 -2.83
N GLU A 55 -0.83 4.15 -3.17
CA GLU A 55 -2.00 3.31 -3.40
C GLU A 55 -1.81 2.40 -4.62
N ALA A 56 -1.25 2.93 -5.71
CA ALA A 56 -0.91 2.11 -6.87
C ALA A 56 0.10 1.00 -6.54
N LEU A 57 1.08 1.26 -5.66
CA LEU A 57 2.01 0.25 -5.17
C LEU A 57 1.32 -0.79 -4.29
N ILE A 58 0.38 -0.37 -3.43
CA ILE A 58 -0.43 -1.29 -2.63
C ILE A 58 -1.22 -2.24 -3.54
N ASP A 59 -1.81 -1.73 -4.62
CA ASP A 59 -2.57 -2.54 -5.58
C ASP A 59 -1.68 -3.59 -6.28
N ASP A 60 -0.46 -3.23 -6.71
CA ASP A 60 0.49 -4.19 -7.28
C ASP A 60 0.88 -5.30 -6.28
N LEU A 61 1.12 -4.93 -5.03
CA LEU A 61 1.42 -5.89 -3.97
C LEU A 61 0.23 -6.83 -3.69
N GLN A 62 -1.01 -6.34 -3.76
CA GLN A 62 -2.21 -7.17 -3.64
C GLN A 62 -2.33 -8.16 -4.80
N VAL A 63 -2.03 -7.73 -6.04
CA VAL A 63 -2.00 -8.63 -7.20
C VAL A 63 -0.98 -9.75 -6.99
N ARG A 64 0.23 -9.43 -6.49
CA ARG A 64 1.26 -10.43 -6.18
C ARG A 64 0.80 -11.39 -5.09
N ARG A 65 0.19 -10.87 -4.02
CA ARG A 65 -0.39 -11.66 -2.93
C ARG A 65 -1.42 -12.67 -3.45
N GLU A 66 -2.32 -12.26 -4.33
CA GLU A 66 -3.31 -13.14 -4.94
C GLU A 66 -2.69 -14.21 -5.84
N GLN A 67 -1.59 -13.89 -6.54
CA GLN A 67 -0.85 -14.88 -7.33
C GLN A 67 -0.23 -15.96 -6.43
N ILE A 68 0.35 -15.58 -5.29
CA ILE A 68 0.91 -16.53 -4.33
C ILE A 68 -0.17 -17.42 -3.72
N LEU A 69 -1.30 -16.83 -3.31
CA LEU A 69 -2.45 -17.60 -2.80
C LEU A 69 -2.96 -18.63 -3.82
N ARG A 70 -3.05 -18.23 -5.11
CA ARG A 70 -3.42 -19.16 -6.19
C ARG A 70 -2.42 -20.30 -6.36
N ARG A 71 -1.11 -20.01 -6.28
CA ARG A 71 -0.06 -21.03 -6.34
C ARG A 71 -0.13 -22.00 -5.16
N MET A 72 -0.36 -21.49 -3.96
CA MET A 72 -0.51 -22.32 -2.74
C MET A 72 -1.76 -23.19 -2.76
N GLY A 73 -2.86 -22.74 -3.37
CA GLY A 73 -4.10 -23.53 -3.51
C GLY A 73 -4.08 -24.52 -4.69
N SER A 74 -3.13 -24.36 -5.62
CA SER A 74 -2.91 -25.27 -6.75
C SER A 74 -1.83 -26.34 -6.45
N ALA A 75 -1.27 -26.34 -5.23
CA ALA A 75 -0.16 -27.19 -4.78
C ALA A 75 -0.56 -28.24 -3.73
#